data_AF-A0A920BWY9-F1
#
_entry.id   AF-A0A920BWY9-F1
#
_cell.length_a   1.000
_cell.length_b   1.000
_cell.length_c   1.000
_cell.angle_alpha   90.00
_cell.angle_beta   90.00
_cell.angle_gamma   90.00
#
_symmetry.space_group_name_H-M   'P 1'
#
loop_
_entity.id
_entity.type
_entity.pdbx_description
1 polymer ?
#
loop_
_entity_poly.entity_id
_entity_poly.type
_entity_poly.pdbx_seq_one_letter_code
_entity_poly.pdbx_strand_id
1 'polypeptide(L)'
;MNTVYTILVFIHIFSAILGMGPGFVLSFIPKSAKTMTELRHAYKIKHHLHILVMIGGTLLLITGLLMGMMHPYLFQMGWYIVSLILFFIALAMGPFVLKPFAIPVKEIVNQHQGEEIPKEYFRLSKKLNRYENFENLLFLIIIALMIVKPF
;
A
#
# COMPACT_ATOMS: atom_id res chain seq x y z
N MET A 1 -6.59 -23.36 22.42
CA MET A 1 -6.36 -22.12 21.63
C MET A 1 -5.65 -21.12 22.52
N ASN A 2 -4.51 -20.57 22.11
CA ASN A 2 -3.87 -19.49 22.84
C ASN A 2 -4.64 -18.18 22.55
N THR A 3 -5.23 -17.58 23.58
CA THR A 3 -6.02 -16.34 23.47
C THR A 3 -5.23 -15.22 22.81
N VAL A 4 -3.93 -15.10 23.11
CA VAL A 4 -3.05 -14.09 22.52
C VAL A 4 -2.89 -14.28 21.02
N TYR A 5 -2.66 -15.52 20.59
CA TYR A 5 -2.52 -15.84 19.15
C TYR A 5 -3.81 -15.49 18.39
N THR A 6 -4.97 -15.79 18.96
CA THR A 6 -6.27 -15.49 18.34
C THR A 6 -6.48 -13.98 18.18
N ILE A 7 -6.08 -13.19 19.18
CA ILE A 7 -6.11 -11.72 19.11
C ILE A 7 -5.16 -11.20 18.01
N LEU A 8 -3.96 -11.77 17.90
CA LEU A 8 -3.01 -11.38 16.85
C LEU A 8 -3.56 -11.69 15.45
N VAL A 9 -4.14 -12.87 15.25
CA VAL A 9 -4.80 -13.24 13.98
C VAL A 9 -5.91 -12.25 13.65
N PHE A 10 -6.74 -11.91 14.64
CA PHE A 10 -7.82 -10.93 14.47
C PHE A 10 -7.27 -9.58 14.01
N ILE A 11 -6.28 -9.03 14.73
CA ILE A 11 -5.66 -7.74 14.38
C ILE A 11 -5.00 -7.83 12.99
N HIS A 12 -4.32 -8.93 12.68
CA HIS A 12 -3.66 -9.15 11.40
C HIS A 12 -4.64 -9.10 10.22
N ILE A 13 -5.75 -9.84 10.32
CA ILE A 13 -6.80 -9.87 9.29
C ILE A 13 -7.44 -8.49 9.14
N PHE A 14 -7.79 -7.82 10.25
CA PHE A 14 -8.35 -6.47 10.21
C PHE A 14 -7.38 -5.45 9.60
N SER A 15 -6.08 -5.59 9.89
CA SER A 15 -5.03 -4.74 9.31
C SER A 15 -4.90 -4.96 7.80
N ALA A 16 -5.03 -6.19 7.32
CA ALA A 16 -5.07 -6.48 5.89
C ALA A 16 -6.30 -5.85 5.21
N ILE A 17 -7.49 -5.97 5.81
CA ILE A 17 -8.73 -5.49 5.19
C ILE A 17 -8.85 -3.97 5.27
N LEU A 18 -8.82 -3.41 6.48
CA LEU A 18 -9.06 -1.98 6.71
C LEU A 18 -7.83 -1.14 6.42
N GLY A 19 -6.66 -1.68 6.72
CA GLY A 19 -5.39 -1.00 6.54
C GLY A 19 -4.97 -0.97 5.08
N MET A 20 -4.89 -2.13 4.43
CA MET A 20 -4.41 -2.20 3.04
C MET A 20 -5.51 -1.88 2.00
N GLY A 21 -6.79 -2.04 2.36
CA GLY A 21 -7.94 -1.76 1.49
C GLY A 21 -7.91 -0.39 0.79
N PRO A 22 -7.68 0.72 1.50
CA PRO A 22 -7.56 2.05 0.90
C PRO A 22 -6.43 2.17 -0.14
N GLY A 23 -5.37 1.36 -0.04
CA GLY A 23 -4.24 1.34 -0.99
C GLY A 23 -4.68 1.09 -2.43
N PHE A 24 -5.67 0.20 -2.62
CA PHE A 24 -6.22 -0.15 -3.92
C PHE A 24 -6.94 1.01 -4.62
N VAL A 25 -7.38 2.04 -3.88
CA VAL A 25 -8.10 3.19 -4.45
C VAL A 25 -7.26 4.47 -4.54
N LEU A 26 -6.07 4.53 -3.90
CA LEU A 26 -5.25 5.75 -3.83
C LEU A 26 -4.89 6.32 -5.21
N SER A 27 -4.64 5.46 -6.21
CA SER A 27 -4.29 5.90 -7.58
C SER A 27 -5.50 6.38 -8.39
N PHE A 28 -6.74 6.12 -7.93
CA PHE A 28 -7.96 6.54 -8.64
C PHE A 28 -8.44 7.92 -8.21
N ILE A 29 -8.23 8.32 -6.95
CA ILE A 29 -8.72 9.58 -6.39
C ILE A 29 -8.24 10.80 -7.21
N PRO A 30 -6.96 10.93 -7.59
CA PRO A 30 -6.51 12.09 -8.38
C PRO A 30 -6.96 12.06 -9.85
N LYS A 31 -7.49 10.95 -10.36
CA LYS A 31 -7.87 10.82 -11.78
C LYS A 31 -9.20 11.50 -12.12
N SER A 32 -10.07 11.71 -11.13
CA SER A 32 -11.35 12.38 -11.35
C SER A 32 -11.26 13.90 -11.36
N ALA A 33 -10.13 14.46 -10.93
CA ALA A 33 -9.91 15.90 -10.89
C ALA A 33 -9.84 16.50 -12.31
N LYS A 34 -10.61 17.56 -12.53
CA LYS A 34 -10.65 18.32 -13.78
C LYS A 34 -9.89 19.65 -13.69
N THR A 35 -9.70 20.15 -12.47
CA THR A 35 -8.96 21.39 -12.20
C THR A 35 -7.84 21.18 -11.19
N MET A 36 -6.90 22.12 -11.11
CA MET A 36 -5.82 22.08 -10.13
C MET A 36 -6.32 22.19 -8.69
N THR A 37 -7.41 22.93 -8.45
CA THR A 37 -8.04 22.98 -7.12
C THR A 37 -8.59 21.61 -6.70
N GLU A 38 -9.35 20.93 -7.59
CA GLU A 38 -9.82 19.56 -7.34
C GLU A 38 -8.65 18.58 -7.15
N LEU A 39 -7.59 18.74 -7.95
CA LEU A 39 -6.41 17.89 -7.91
C LEU A 39 -5.70 17.99 -6.56
N ARG A 40 -5.46 19.21 -6.06
CA ARG A 40 -4.88 19.44 -4.74
C ARG A 40 -5.72 18.84 -3.62
N HIS A 41 -7.05 18.99 -3.72
CA HIS A 41 -7.96 18.38 -2.76
C HIS A 41 -7.88 16.84 -2.79
N ALA A 42 -7.87 16.25 -3.98
CA ALA A 42 -7.68 14.82 -4.17
C ALA A 42 -6.36 14.31 -3.56
N TYR A 43 -5.25 15.05 -3.71
CA TYR A 43 -3.98 14.70 -3.07
C TYR A 43 -4.00 14.83 -1.54
N LYS A 44 -4.77 15.77 -0.98
CA LYS A 44 -5.00 15.84 0.48
C LYS A 44 -5.74 14.58 0.96
N ILE A 45 -6.80 14.17 0.27
CA ILE A 45 -7.53 12.93 0.60
C ILE A 45 -6.60 11.71 0.48
N LYS A 46 -5.88 11.59 -0.64
CA LYS A 46 -4.90 10.53 -0.88
C LYS A 46 -3.88 10.45 0.27
N HIS A 47 -3.40 11.57 0.78
CA HIS A 47 -2.46 11.60 1.90
C HIS A 47 -3.05 11.02 3.19
N HIS A 48 -4.29 11.38 3.54
CA HIS A 48 -4.95 10.86 4.74
C HIS A 48 -5.19 9.35 4.65
N LEU A 49 -5.62 8.87 3.48
CA LEU A 49 -5.80 7.45 3.25
C LEU A 49 -4.46 6.70 3.26
N HIS A 50 -3.40 7.29 2.72
CA HIS A 50 -2.06 6.69 2.77
C HIS A 50 -1.56 6.51 4.22
N ILE A 51 -1.90 7.42 5.15
CA ILE A 51 -1.58 7.23 6.57
C ILE A 51 -2.26 5.97 7.13
N LEU A 52 -3.53 5.73 6.78
CA LEU A 52 -4.23 4.50 7.17
C LEU A 52 -3.54 3.25 6.60
N VAL A 53 -3.09 3.32 5.35
CA VAL A 53 -2.32 2.23 4.71
C VAL A 53 -1.00 1.98 5.43
N MET A 54 -0.27 3.02 5.81
CA MET A 54 0.99 2.89 6.55
C MET A 54 0.79 2.24 7.91
N ILE A 55 -0.23 2.66 8.67
CA ILE A 55 -0.57 2.06 9.97
C ILE A 55 -0.98 0.60 9.77
N GLY A 56 -1.86 0.35 8.81
CA GLY A 56 -2.32 -0.98 8.43
C GLY A 56 -1.20 -1.94 8.05
N GLY A 57 -0.34 -1.54 7.13
CA GLY A 57 0.81 -2.33 6.69
C GLY A 57 1.79 -2.60 7.82
N THR A 58 2.03 -1.63 8.69
CA THR A 58 2.90 -1.80 9.87
C THR A 58 2.32 -2.83 10.83
N LEU A 59 1.03 -2.73 11.17
CA LEU A 59 0.35 -3.69 12.03
C LEU A 59 0.32 -5.08 11.39
N LEU A 60 0.06 -5.16 10.09
CA LEU A 60 0.06 -6.41 9.34
C LEU A 60 1.41 -7.13 9.43
N LEU A 61 2.51 -6.41 9.20
CA LEU A 61 3.86 -6.97 9.31
C LEU A 61 4.19 -7.42 10.74
N ILE A 62 3.99 -6.54 11.72
CA ILE A 62 4.34 -6.82 13.12
C ILE A 62 3.56 -8.03 13.64
N THR A 63 2.24 -8.04 13.44
CA THR A 63 1.41 -9.18 13.88
C THR A 63 1.76 -10.46 13.13
N GLY A 64 2.09 -10.37 11.84
CA GLY A 64 2.57 -11.49 11.04
C GLY A 64 3.83 -12.14 11.61
N LEU A 65 4.83 -11.31 11.94
CA LEU A 65 6.08 -11.76 12.55
C LEU A 65 5.88 -12.31 13.96
N LEU A 66 5.07 -11.66 14.80
CA LEU A 66 4.75 -12.15 16.15
C LEU A 66 4.09 -13.54 16.10
N MET A 67 3.15 -13.75 15.18
CA MET A 67 2.55 -15.08 14.97
C MET A 67 3.61 -16.12 14.55
N GLY A 68 4.54 -15.76 13.67
CA GLY A 68 5.67 -16.60 13.29
C GLY A 68 6.58 -16.94 14.47
N MET A 69 6.92 -15.95 15.32
CA MET A 69 7.73 -16.17 16.51
C MET A 69 7.04 -17.09 17.52
N MET A 70 5.72 -16.93 17.71
CA MET A 70 4.95 -17.81 18.59
C MET A 70 4.82 -19.22 18.03
N HIS A 71 4.77 -19.37 16.71
CA HIS A 71 4.57 -20.65 16.01
C HIS A 71 5.64 -20.83 14.92
N PRO A 72 6.88 -21.18 15.29
CA PRO A 72 8.02 -21.15 14.37
C PRO A 72 7.89 -22.04 13.14
N TYR A 73 7.02 -23.05 13.17
CA TYR A 73 6.71 -23.88 11.99
C TYR A 73 6.17 -23.05 10.81
N LEU A 74 5.60 -21.85 11.05
CA LEU A 74 5.17 -20.95 9.99
C LEU A 74 6.34 -20.53 9.09
N PHE A 75 7.56 -20.40 9.64
CA PHE A 75 8.76 -20.13 8.85
C PHE A 75 9.25 -21.32 8.00
N GLN A 76 8.54 -22.46 8.04
CA GLN A 76 8.75 -23.59 7.15
C GLN A 76 7.64 -23.69 6.09
N MET A 77 6.52 -22.99 6.31
CA MET A 77 5.40 -22.94 5.36
C MET A 77 5.73 -21.98 4.24
N GLY A 78 5.77 -22.46 3.00
CA GLY A 78 6.25 -21.64 1.91
C GLY A 78 5.31 -20.46 1.61
N TRP A 79 3.98 -20.60 1.79
CA TRP A 79 3.06 -19.48 1.62
C TRP A 79 3.40 -18.30 2.55
N TYR A 80 3.87 -18.60 3.77
CA TYR A 80 4.22 -17.61 4.77
C TYR A 80 5.54 -16.91 4.42
N ILE A 81 6.58 -17.69 4.06
CA ILE A 81 7.88 -17.15 3.65
C ILE A 81 7.75 -16.29 2.39
N VAL A 82 7.05 -16.77 1.36
CA VAL A 82 6.84 -16.02 0.12
C VAL A 82 6.07 -14.74 0.39
N SER A 83 5.03 -14.79 1.24
CA SER A 83 4.29 -13.59 1.64
C SER A 83 5.17 -12.55 2.32
N LEU A 84 6.05 -12.98 3.23
CA LEU A 84 7.00 -12.08 3.90
C LEU A 84 7.99 -11.44 2.92
N ILE A 85 8.55 -12.23 1.99
CA ILE A 85 9.47 -11.72 0.98
C ILE A 85 8.78 -10.68 0.09
N LEU A 86 7.58 -11.00 -0.40
CA LEU A 86 6.79 -10.07 -1.21
C LEU A 86 6.46 -8.78 -0.44
N PHE A 87 6.15 -8.90 0.86
CA PHE A 87 5.89 -7.75 1.71
C PHE A 87 7.12 -6.85 1.85
N PHE A 88 8.31 -7.41 2.07
CA PHE A 88 9.54 -6.64 2.14
C PHE A 88 9.90 -5.98 0.81
N ILE A 89 9.64 -6.65 -0.32
CA ILE A 89 9.78 -6.05 -1.66
C ILE A 89 8.84 -4.84 -1.80
N ALA A 90 7.56 -5.00 -1.47
CA ALA A 90 6.59 -3.89 -1.51
C ALA A 90 7.02 -2.73 -0.60
N LEU A 91 7.45 -3.02 0.63
CA LEU A 91 7.95 -2.01 1.56
C LEU A 91 9.15 -1.24 1.00
N ALA A 92 10.09 -1.94 0.35
CA ALA A 92 11.24 -1.32 -0.30
C ALA A 92 10.84 -0.46 -1.51
N MET A 93 9.78 -0.81 -2.22
CA MET A 93 9.30 -0.01 -3.36
C MET A 93 8.95 1.43 -2.95
N GLY A 94 8.43 1.67 -1.74
CA GLY A 94 8.11 3.01 -1.24
C GLY A 94 9.26 4.03 -1.42
N PRO A 95 10.38 3.88 -0.68
CA PRO A 95 11.51 4.80 -0.77
C PRO A 95 12.33 4.66 -2.06
N PHE A 96 12.49 3.44 -2.61
CA PHE A 96 13.43 3.21 -3.71
C PHE A 96 12.81 3.39 -5.10
N VAL A 97 11.51 3.13 -5.27
CA VAL A 97 10.83 3.16 -6.57
C VAL A 97 9.81 4.30 -6.63
N LEU A 98 8.88 4.38 -5.68
CA LEU A 98 7.76 5.32 -5.73
C LEU A 98 8.18 6.76 -5.44
N LYS A 99 9.02 6.98 -4.43
CA LYS A 99 9.46 8.32 -4.02
C LYS A 99 10.08 9.13 -5.17
N PRO A 100 11.03 8.61 -5.98
CA PRO A 100 11.57 9.34 -7.13
C PRO A 100 10.51 9.80 -8.14
N PHE A 101 9.45 9.03 -8.37
CA PHE A 101 8.37 9.41 -9.29
C PHE A 101 7.32 10.32 -8.63
N ALA A 102 7.15 10.24 -7.31
CA ALA A 102 6.17 11.04 -6.57
C ALA A 102 6.62 12.50 -6.36
N ILE A 103 7.93 12.74 -6.18
CA ILE A 103 8.49 14.09 -5.99
C ILE A 103 8.09 15.06 -7.12
N PRO A 104 8.37 14.79 -8.41
CA PRO A 104 8.06 15.74 -9.48
C PRO A 104 6.54 15.93 -9.67
N VAL A 105 5.73 14.91 -9.37
CA VAL A 105 4.26 15.05 -9.38
C VAL A 105 3.79 15.99 -8.28
N LYS A 106 4.32 15.85 -7.07
CA LYS A 106 3.99 16.71 -5.92
C LYS A 106 4.42 18.15 -6.16
N GLU A 107 5.54 18.35 -6.84
CA GLU A 107 6.03 19.68 -7.19
C GLU A 107 5.05 20.43 -8.10
N ILE A 108 4.56 19.77 -9.16
CA ILE A 108 3.56 20.36 -10.06
C ILE A 108 2.27 20.72 -9.30
N VAL A 109 1.79 19.81 -8.44
CA VAL A 109 0.56 20.02 -7.64
C VAL A 109 0.69 21.22 -6.71
N ASN A 110 1.89 21.45 -6.14
CA ASN A 110 2.11 22.53 -5.19
C ASN A 110 2.42 23.88 -5.85
N GLN A 111 3.19 23.90 -6.93
CA GLN A 111 3.73 25.16 -7.49
C GLN A 111 2.89 25.75 -8.62
N HIS A 112 2.13 24.94 -9.35
CA HIS A 112 1.38 25.43 -10.51
C HIS A 112 0.21 26.34 -10.08
N GLN A 113 0.21 27.61 -10.47
CA GLN A 113 -0.78 28.59 -10.00
C GLN A 113 -2.07 28.65 -10.83
N GLY A 114 -2.08 28.09 -12.05
CA GLY A 114 -3.27 28.02 -12.90
C GLY A 114 -4.27 26.95 -12.45
N GLU A 115 -5.48 26.99 -13.00
CA GLU A 115 -6.51 25.96 -12.78
C GLU A 115 -6.44 24.80 -13.77
N GLU A 116 -5.77 24.98 -14.91
CA GLU A 116 -5.55 23.92 -15.89
C GLU A 116 -4.49 22.93 -15.41
N ILE A 117 -4.77 21.64 -15.53
CA ILE A 117 -3.81 20.60 -15.15
C ILE A 117 -2.73 20.47 -16.25
N PRO A 118 -1.45 20.68 -15.94
CA PRO A 118 -0.40 20.63 -16.96
C PRO A 118 -0.29 19.26 -17.64
N LYS A 119 -0.04 19.22 -18.95
CA LYS A 119 0.14 17.94 -19.70
C LYS A 119 1.24 17.06 -19.10
N GLU A 120 2.28 17.67 -18.53
CA GLU A 120 3.36 16.95 -17.86
C GLU A 120 2.88 16.16 -16.63
N TYR A 121 1.90 16.66 -15.88
CA TYR A 121 1.32 15.95 -14.74
C TYR A 121 0.80 14.57 -15.16
N PHE A 122 0.04 14.49 -16.26
CA PHE A 122 -0.53 13.22 -16.72
C PHE A 122 0.53 12.20 -17.11
N ARG A 123 1.63 12.66 -17.73
CA ARG A 123 2.76 11.81 -18.11
C ARG A 123 3.45 11.21 -16.88
N LEU A 124 3.71 12.02 -15.86
CA LEU A 124 4.38 11.59 -14.63
C LEU A 124 3.46 10.75 -13.75
N SER A 125 2.20 11.18 -13.58
CA SER A 125 1.17 10.44 -12.83
C SER A 125 0.93 9.05 -13.41
N LYS A 126 0.92 8.89 -14.74
CA LYS A 126 0.79 7.57 -15.39
C LYS A 126 1.95 6.63 -15.04
N LYS A 127 3.18 7.14 -14.93
CA LYS A 127 4.35 6.34 -14.51
C LYS A 127 4.22 5.94 -13.04
N LEU A 128 3.93 6.90 -12.16
CA LEU A 128 3.73 6.64 -10.73
C LEU A 128 2.63 5.59 -10.50
N ASN A 129 1.46 5.78 -11.12
CA ASN A 129 0.32 4.87 -11.00
C ASN A 129 0.63 3.44 -11.47
N ARG A 130 1.55 3.25 -12.42
CA ARG A 130 1.97 1.92 -12.85
C ARG A 130 2.68 1.17 -11.72
N TYR A 131 3.58 1.84 -11.02
CA TYR A 131 4.31 1.25 -9.89
C TYR A 131 3.41 1.07 -8.67
N GLU A 132 2.50 2.02 -8.39
CA GLU A 132 1.48 1.86 -7.33
C GLU A 132 0.56 0.66 -7.63
N ASN A 133 0.12 0.48 -8.87
CA ASN A 133 -0.69 -0.69 -9.25
C ASN A 133 0.09 -2.00 -9.14
N PHE A 134 1.40 -1.98 -9.44
CA PHE A 134 2.25 -3.15 -9.26
C PHE A 134 2.41 -3.49 -7.77
N GLU A 135 2.61 -2.50 -6.91
CA GLU A 135 2.63 -2.69 -5.45
C GLU A 135 1.29 -3.27 -4.94
N ASN A 136 0.16 -2.73 -5.40
CA ASN A 136 -1.16 -3.27 -5.09
C ASN A 136 -1.34 -4.72 -5.56
N LEU A 137 -0.77 -5.08 -6.71
CA LEU A 137 -0.77 -6.47 -7.19
C LEU A 137 0.03 -7.38 -6.24
N LEU A 138 1.18 -6.93 -5.72
CA LEU A 138 1.93 -7.70 -4.70
C LEU A 138 1.08 -7.94 -3.46
N PHE A 139 0.40 -6.90 -2.95
CA PHE A 139 -0.49 -7.06 -1.79
C PHE A 139 -1.67 -7.99 -2.06
N LEU A 140 -2.24 -7.96 -3.26
CA LEU A 140 -3.28 -8.90 -3.66
C LEU A 140 -2.78 -10.35 -3.65
N ILE A 141 -1.57 -10.59 -4.16
CA ILE A 141 -0.94 -11.93 -4.13
C ILE A 141 -0.69 -12.37 -2.68
N ILE A 142 -0.19 -11.48 -1.81
CA ILE A 142 0.01 -11.78 -0.38
C ILE A 142 -1.31 -12.19 0.28
N ILE A 143 -2.39 -11.44 0.05
CA ILE A 143 -3.72 -11.77 0.60
C ILE A 143 -4.18 -13.15 0.07
N ALA A 144 -4.00 -13.42 -1.23
CA ALA A 144 -4.36 -14.71 -1.81
C ALA A 144 -3.56 -15.87 -1.17
N LEU A 145 -2.26 -15.70 -0.94
CA LEU A 145 -1.42 -16.69 -0.26
C LEU A 145 -1.88 -16.93 1.18
N MET A 146 -2.27 -15.88 1.91
CA MET A 146 -2.78 -16.00 3.28
C MET A 146 -4.12 -16.74 3.36
N ILE A 147 -4.95 -16.68 2.31
CA ILE A 147 -6.24 -17.37 2.25
C ILE A 147 -6.05 -18.83 1.84
N VAL A 148 -5.37 -19.07 0.72
CA VAL A 148 -5.28 -20.40 0.10
C VAL A 148 -4.29 -21.31 0.84
N LYS A 149 -3.21 -20.74 1.40
CA LYS A 149 -2.14 -21.45 2.12
C LYS A 149 -1.67 -22.76 1.43
N PRO A 150 -1.25 -22.70 0.14
CA PRO A 150 -1.14 -23.89 -0.70
C PRO A 150 0.06 -24.83 -0.41
N PHE A 151 1.07 -24.41 0.36
CA PHE A 151 2.30 -25.19 0.62
C PHE A 151 3.07 -24.67 1.84
#